data_AF-A0A1T1AMP0-F1
#
_entry.id   AF-A0A1T1AMP0-F1
#
_cell.length_a   1.000
_cell.length_b   1.000
_cell.length_c   1.000
_cell.angle_alpha   90.00
_cell.angle_beta   90.00
_cell.angle_gamma   90.00
#
_symmetry.space_group_name_H-M   'P 1'
#
loop_
_entity.id
_entity.type
_entity.pdbx_description
1 polymer ?
#
loop_
_entity_poly.entity_id
_entity_poly.type
_entity_poly.pdbx_seq_one_letter_code
_entity_poly.pdbx_strand_id
1 'polypeptide(L)'
;MTPVRYSPLPIESYSFSAKSQILTEDPDAWNLAYLSWDFETCQRWPDPNFSTHVRRTLQFVPTTGKLDLAGSEHIRDTVRWMVRNPAPRVVKLLLAMPRFKELPLYQAYGDTWAETILARSFLYREPDDQIFDVEINDVSLAMTAIRLLRSKQ
;
A
#
# COMPACT_ATOMS: atom_id res chain seq x y z
N MET A 1 -4.60 0.76 -19.17
CA MET A 1 -5.12 0.34 -17.85
C MET A 1 -5.45 1.61 -17.08
N THR A 2 -6.68 1.72 -16.58
CA THR A 2 -7.08 2.83 -15.69
C THR A 2 -6.26 2.74 -14.39
N PRO A 3 -5.70 3.84 -13.88
CA PRO A 3 -4.98 3.82 -12.61
C PRO A 3 -5.91 3.37 -11.48
N VAL A 4 -5.46 2.40 -10.68
CA VAL A 4 -6.18 1.91 -9.51
C VAL A 4 -6.31 3.04 -8.49
N ARG A 5 -7.51 3.27 -7.95
CA ARG A 5 -7.77 4.27 -6.93
C ARG A 5 -8.55 3.63 -5.79
N TYR A 6 -8.01 3.70 -4.57
CA TYR A 6 -8.67 3.12 -3.40
C TYR A 6 -9.71 4.03 -2.77
N SER A 7 -9.52 5.33 -2.89
CA SER A 7 -10.45 6.33 -2.38
C SER A 7 -11.72 6.40 -3.23
N PRO A 8 -12.91 6.51 -2.61
CA PRO A 8 -14.17 6.71 -3.33
C PRO A 8 -14.25 8.08 -4.01
N LEU A 9 -13.55 9.08 -3.47
CA LEU A 9 -13.53 10.44 -3.97
C LEU A 9 -12.09 10.85 -4.38
N PRO A 10 -11.92 11.89 -5.22
CA PRO A 10 -10.59 12.40 -5.55
C PRO A 10 -9.93 13.09 -4.34
N ILE A 11 -8.60 13.21 -4.31
CA ILE A 11 -7.86 13.69 -3.13
C ILE A 11 -8.32 15.09 -2.67
N GLU A 12 -8.74 15.94 -3.61
CA GLU A 12 -9.18 17.32 -3.39
C GLU A 12 -10.49 17.41 -2.59
N SER A 13 -11.29 16.34 -2.53
CA SER A 13 -12.48 16.32 -1.67
C SER A 13 -12.15 16.07 -0.20
N TYR A 14 -10.92 15.66 0.10
CA TYR A 14 -10.44 15.44 1.45
C TYR A 14 -9.73 16.72 1.95
N SER A 15 -9.82 16.94 3.25
CA SER A 15 -9.35 18.14 3.97
C SER A 15 -7.81 18.27 4.05
N PHE A 16 -7.31 19.12 4.95
CA PHE A 16 -5.91 19.56 5.02
C PHE A 16 -4.83 18.48 4.88
N SER A 17 -5.01 17.26 5.39
CA SER A 17 -4.01 16.19 5.24
C SER A 17 -3.82 15.72 3.78
N ALA A 18 -4.82 15.90 2.92
CA ALA A 18 -4.73 15.69 1.48
C ALA A 18 -3.99 16.82 0.74
N LYS A 19 -3.61 17.91 1.40
CA LYS A 19 -2.83 19.02 0.81
C LYS A 19 -1.31 18.79 0.80
N SER A 20 -0.83 17.65 1.31
CA SER A 20 0.59 17.31 1.19
C SER A 20 0.95 17.16 -0.30
N GLN A 21 1.95 17.90 -0.76
CA GLN A 21 2.42 17.82 -2.15
C GLN A 21 2.79 16.38 -2.54
N ILE A 22 3.35 15.62 -1.59
CA ILE A 22 3.67 14.20 -1.77
C ILE A 22 2.42 13.39 -2.12
N LEU A 23 1.28 13.66 -1.47
CA LEU A 23 0.06 12.90 -1.69
C LEU A 23 -0.71 13.38 -2.92
N THR A 24 -0.69 14.68 -3.22
CA THR A 24 -1.41 15.25 -4.37
C THR A 24 -0.78 14.90 -5.72
N GLU A 25 0.55 14.81 -5.77
CA GLU A 25 1.27 14.58 -7.05
C GLU A 25 1.54 13.10 -7.33
N ASP A 26 1.29 12.21 -6.37
CA ASP A 26 1.62 10.79 -6.44
C ASP A 26 0.41 9.90 -6.10
N PRO A 27 -0.31 9.38 -7.12
CA PRO A 27 -1.47 8.51 -6.90
C PRO A 27 -1.15 7.25 -6.10
N ASP A 28 0.06 6.69 -6.23
CA ASP A 28 0.46 5.51 -5.46
C ASP A 28 0.60 5.90 -3.96
N ALA A 29 1.12 7.10 -3.68
CA ALA A 29 1.20 7.63 -2.31
C ALA A 29 -0.18 7.92 -1.75
N TRP A 30 -1.08 8.49 -2.53
CA TRP A 30 -2.46 8.71 -2.08
C TRP A 30 -3.18 7.40 -1.77
N ASN A 31 -3.03 6.38 -2.61
CA ASN A 31 -3.59 5.05 -2.36
C ASN A 31 -3.10 4.47 -1.03
N LEU A 32 -1.78 4.44 -0.79
CA LEU A 32 -1.24 3.91 0.45
C LEU A 32 -1.66 4.75 1.67
N ALA A 33 -1.68 6.08 1.54
CA ALA A 33 -2.18 6.97 2.59
C ALA A 33 -3.64 6.65 2.91
N TYR A 34 -4.50 6.53 1.90
CA TYR A 34 -5.91 6.23 2.05
C TYR A 34 -6.16 4.88 2.73
N LEU A 35 -5.33 3.86 2.48
CA LEU A 35 -5.41 2.61 3.24
C LEU A 35 -4.93 2.73 4.67
N SER A 36 -3.99 3.63 4.92
CA SER A 36 -3.34 3.76 6.22
C SER A 36 -4.17 4.55 7.22
N TRP A 37 -5.20 5.30 6.77
CA TRP A 37 -6.00 6.19 7.62
C TRP A 37 -7.44 6.32 7.19
N ASP A 38 -8.32 6.52 8.17
CA ASP A 38 -9.70 6.91 7.90
C ASP A 38 -9.86 8.42 7.67
N PHE A 39 -9.64 8.83 6.42
CA PHE A 39 -9.86 10.21 5.98
C PHE A 39 -11.34 10.62 5.90
N GLU A 40 -12.28 9.68 6.00
CA GLU A 40 -13.72 9.96 5.93
C GLU A 40 -14.24 10.42 7.29
N THR A 41 -13.79 9.78 8.38
CA THR A 41 -14.16 10.16 9.75
C THR A 41 -13.14 11.12 10.37
N CYS A 42 -11.85 10.90 10.11
CA CYS A 42 -10.76 11.65 10.69
C CYS A 42 -10.00 12.39 9.58
N GLN A 43 -10.46 13.59 9.29
CA GLN A 43 -9.96 14.42 8.19
C GLN A 43 -8.47 14.82 8.29
N ARG A 44 -7.85 14.67 9.47
CA ARG A 44 -6.44 15.01 9.69
C ARG A 44 -5.70 13.87 10.40
N TRP A 45 -4.57 13.47 9.84
CA TRP A 45 -3.61 12.62 10.55
C TRP A 45 -2.85 13.45 11.61
N PRO A 46 -2.72 12.98 12.86
CA PRO A 46 -2.11 13.76 13.95
C PRO A 46 -0.59 13.96 13.78
N ASP A 47 0.12 12.95 13.28
CA ASP A 47 1.57 13.01 13.03
C ASP A 47 1.92 13.81 11.74
N PRO A 48 2.69 14.90 11.84
CA PRO A 48 3.09 15.71 10.68
C PRO A 48 3.97 14.94 9.68
N ASN A 49 4.64 13.87 10.09
CA ASN A 49 5.54 13.08 9.23
C ASN A 49 4.83 11.99 8.43
N PHE A 50 3.51 11.83 8.59
CA PHE A 50 2.74 10.75 7.94
C PHE A 50 3.00 10.62 6.44
N SER A 51 2.92 11.73 5.69
CA SER A 51 3.17 11.69 4.24
C SER A 51 4.60 11.28 3.87
N THR A 52 5.58 11.58 4.74
CA THR A 52 6.96 11.10 4.60
C THR A 52 7.06 9.59 4.85
N HIS A 53 6.36 9.07 5.86
CA HIS A 53 6.31 7.62 6.12
C HIS A 53 5.66 6.86 4.98
N VAL A 54 4.59 7.41 4.39
CA VAL A 54 3.96 6.88 3.17
C VAL A 54 4.97 6.83 2.02
N ARG A 55 5.64 7.95 1.70
CA ARG A 55 6.62 8.00 0.62
C ARG A 55 7.77 7.00 0.81
N ARG A 56 8.34 6.95 2.01
CA ARG A 56 9.44 6.02 2.33
C ARG A 56 8.99 4.57 2.24
N THR A 57 7.75 4.27 2.66
CA THR A 57 7.19 2.92 2.48
C THR A 57 7.13 2.53 1.00
N LEU A 58 6.72 3.43 0.11
CA LEU A 58 6.73 3.14 -1.35
C LEU A 58 8.14 2.92 -1.91
N GLN A 59 9.14 3.60 -1.36
CA GLN A 59 10.56 3.46 -1.75
C GLN A 59 11.23 2.23 -1.13
N PHE A 60 10.56 1.50 -0.25
CA PHE A 60 11.15 0.33 0.41
C PHE A 60 11.35 -0.81 -0.59
N VAL A 61 12.55 -1.39 -0.59
CA VAL A 61 12.95 -2.53 -1.42
C VAL A 61 12.81 -3.80 -0.58
N PRO A 62 11.78 -4.64 -0.81
CA PRO A 62 11.50 -5.83 0.01
C PRO A 62 12.67 -6.82 0.14
N THR A 63 13.50 -6.93 -0.89
CA THR A 63 14.60 -7.90 -0.95
C THR A 63 15.79 -7.49 -0.10
N THR A 64 16.09 -6.19 -0.02
CA THR A 64 17.27 -5.66 0.67
C THR A 64 16.95 -5.01 2.00
N GLY A 65 15.69 -4.61 2.23
CA GLY A 65 15.27 -3.83 3.41
C GLY A 65 15.70 -2.37 3.35
N LYS A 66 16.19 -1.88 2.22
CA LYS A 66 16.69 -0.51 2.05
C LYS A 66 15.63 0.39 1.40
N LEU A 67 15.80 1.70 1.56
CA LEU A 67 15.02 2.71 0.86
C LEU A 67 15.74 3.13 -0.42
N ASP A 68 15.04 3.06 -1.55
CA ASP A 68 15.48 3.66 -2.80
C ASP A 68 15.24 5.17 -2.80
N LEU A 69 16.09 5.90 -2.08
CA LEU A 69 16.02 7.35 -1.97
C LEU A 69 16.33 8.05 -3.30
N ALA A 70 17.14 7.42 -4.16
CA ALA A 70 17.59 7.97 -5.43
C ALA A 70 16.63 7.67 -6.60
N GLY A 71 15.65 6.78 -6.43
CA GLY A 71 14.78 6.34 -7.53
C GLY A 71 15.52 5.48 -8.55
N SER A 72 16.58 4.79 -8.11
CA SER A 72 17.48 3.99 -8.93
C SER A 72 17.01 2.54 -9.12
N GLU A 73 16.17 2.06 -8.20
CA GLU A 73 15.65 0.70 -8.25
C GLU A 73 14.49 0.62 -9.24
N HIS A 74 14.38 -0.52 -9.92
CA HIS A 74 13.26 -0.73 -10.81
C HIS A 74 11.97 -0.82 -9.98
N ILE A 75 10.90 -0.17 -10.44
CA ILE A 75 9.66 -0.05 -9.65
C ILE A 75 9.10 -1.39 -9.16
N ARG A 76 9.24 -2.46 -9.97
CA ARG A 76 8.81 -3.83 -9.64
C ARG A 76 9.51 -4.44 -8.42
N ASP A 77 10.65 -3.87 -8.04
CA ASP A 77 11.46 -4.30 -6.90
C ASP A 77 11.17 -3.47 -5.64
N THR A 78 10.21 -2.55 -5.71
CA THR A 78 9.80 -1.69 -4.59
C THR A 78 8.36 -1.99 -4.16
N VAL A 79 8.01 -1.62 -2.93
CA VAL A 79 6.63 -1.67 -2.43
C VAL A 79 5.67 -0.89 -3.32
N ARG A 80 6.13 0.16 -3.99
CA ARG A 80 5.30 0.94 -4.93
C ARG A 80 4.62 0.06 -5.98
N TRP A 81 5.29 -0.97 -6.50
CA TRP A 81 4.65 -1.88 -7.46
C TRP A 81 3.48 -2.66 -6.84
N MET A 82 3.57 -3.02 -5.55
CA MET A 82 2.48 -3.68 -4.85
C MET A 82 1.24 -2.77 -4.79
N VAL A 83 1.43 -1.48 -4.46
CA VAL A 83 0.36 -0.46 -4.34
C VAL A 83 -0.36 -0.15 -5.66
N ARG A 84 0.12 -0.67 -6.80
CA ARG A 84 -0.58 -0.59 -8.09
C ARG A 84 -1.58 -1.72 -8.31
N ASN A 85 -1.68 -2.65 -7.38
CA ASN A 85 -2.68 -3.70 -7.37
C ASN A 85 -3.93 -3.25 -6.59
N PRO A 86 -5.04 -3.96 -6.71
CA PRO A 86 -6.18 -3.87 -5.81
C PRO A 86 -5.85 -3.87 -4.30
N ALA A 87 -6.57 -3.08 -3.50
CA ALA A 87 -6.27 -2.94 -2.07
C ALA A 87 -6.22 -4.27 -1.27
N PRO A 88 -7.18 -5.21 -1.40
CA PRO A 88 -7.09 -6.52 -0.73
C PRO A 88 -5.81 -7.28 -1.09
N ARG A 89 -5.42 -7.24 -2.37
CA ARG A 89 -4.20 -7.87 -2.87
C ARG A 89 -2.94 -7.19 -2.33
N VAL A 90 -2.94 -5.87 -2.22
CA VAL A 90 -1.83 -5.12 -1.62
C VAL A 90 -1.63 -5.52 -0.18
N VAL A 91 -2.68 -5.56 0.62
CA VAL A 91 -2.57 -5.98 2.02
C VAL A 91 -2.06 -7.41 2.12
N LYS A 92 -2.58 -8.34 1.32
CA LYS A 92 -2.06 -9.73 1.27
C LYS A 92 -0.56 -9.78 0.94
N LEU A 93 -0.11 -9.01 -0.06
CA LEU A 93 1.31 -8.96 -0.45
C LEU A 93 2.19 -8.33 0.64
N LEU A 94 1.73 -7.23 1.25
CA LEU A 94 2.45 -6.55 2.32
C LEU A 94 2.60 -7.45 3.54
N LEU A 95 1.51 -8.06 4.03
CA LEU A 95 1.52 -8.92 5.22
C LEU A 95 2.34 -10.20 5.01
N ALA A 96 2.39 -10.74 3.79
CA ALA A 96 3.20 -11.91 3.47
C ALA A 96 4.69 -11.60 3.26
N MET A 97 5.07 -10.32 3.21
CA MET A 97 6.45 -9.91 2.96
C MET A 97 7.33 -10.18 4.20
N PRO A 98 8.49 -10.85 4.06
CA PRO A 98 9.36 -11.19 5.21
C PRO A 98 9.80 -9.97 6.05
N ARG A 99 9.90 -8.79 5.43
CA ARG A 99 10.33 -7.54 6.06
C ARG A 99 9.17 -6.57 6.34
N PHE A 100 7.93 -7.06 6.44
CA PHE A 100 6.75 -6.21 6.67
C PHE A 100 6.93 -5.27 7.88
N LYS A 101 7.51 -5.78 8.96
CA LYS A 101 7.74 -5.01 10.19
C LYS A 101 8.84 -3.94 10.09
N GLU A 102 9.59 -3.94 8.99
CA GLU A 102 10.62 -2.94 8.72
C GLU A 102 10.10 -1.78 7.86
N LEU A 103 8.85 -1.85 7.41
CA LEU A 103 8.26 -0.76 6.64
C LEU A 103 8.20 0.51 7.47
N PRO A 104 8.55 1.68 6.91
CA PRO A 104 8.49 2.96 7.61
C PRO A 104 7.13 3.28 8.25
N LEU A 105 6.01 2.89 7.65
CA LEU A 105 4.69 3.02 8.27
C LEU A 105 4.48 2.06 9.45
N TYR A 106 4.92 0.80 9.34
CA TYR A 106 4.86 -0.15 10.46
C TYR A 106 5.77 0.30 11.61
N GLN A 107 6.97 0.79 11.33
CA GLN A 107 7.88 1.28 12.37
C GLN A 107 7.31 2.50 13.10
N ALA A 108 6.56 3.35 12.42
CA ALA A 108 5.95 4.53 13.03
C ALA A 108 4.69 4.22 13.85
N TYR A 109 3.87 3.26 13.39
CA TYR A 109 2.49 3.09 13.88
C TYR A 109 2.15 1.66 14.37
N GLY A 110 3.09 0.72 14.21
CA GLY A 110 3.01 -0.65 14.73
C GLY A 110 1.85 -1.48 14.18
N ASP A 111 1.38 -2.40 15.01
CA ASP A 111 0.30 -3.34 14.67
C ASP A 111 -1.03 -2.62 14.39
N THR A 112 -1.29 -1.48 15.03
CA THR A 112 -2.48 -0.65 14.76
C THR A 112 -2.55 -0.23 13.28
N TRP A 113 -1.43 0.05 12.64
CA TRP A 113 -1.42 0.34 11.21
C TRP A 113 -1.71 -0.91 10.37
N ALA A 114 -1.16 -2.07 10.75
CA ALA A 114 -1.43 -3.33 10.06
C ALA A 114 -2.93 -3.71 10.12
N GLU A 115 -3.55 -3.54 11.29
CA GLU A 115 -4.99 -3.70 11.49
C GLU A 115 -5.79 -2.70 10.63
N THR A 116 -5.34 -1.45 10.59
CA THR A 116 -6.01 -0.37 9.81
C THR A 116 -6.00 -0.67 8.33
N ILE A 117 -4.85 -1.01 7.73
CA ILE A 117 -4.78 -1.29 6.29
C ILE A 117 -5.64 -2.52 5.94
N LEU A 118 -5.68 -3.52 6.81
CA LEU A 118 -6.51 -4.71 6.62
C LEU A 118 -8.00 -4.35 6.63
N ALA A 119 -8.46 -3.65 7.67
CA ALA A 119 -9.85 -3.21 7.78
C ALA A 119 -10.27 -2.35 6.58
N ARG A 120 -9.41 -1.42 6.16
CA ARG A 120 -9.70 -0.50 5.05
C ARG A 120 -9.64 -1.17 3.69
N SER A 121 -8.87 -2.25 3.53
CA SER A 121 -8.84 -2.99 2.27
C SER A 121 -10.18 -3.59 1.88
N PHE A 122 -11.03 -3.93 2.85
CA PHE A 122 -12.39 -4.43 2.62
C PHE A 122 -13.39 -3.35 2.20
N LEU A 123 -13.06 -2.06 2.39
CA LEU A 123 -13.91 -0.95 1.93
C LEU A 123 -13.77 -0.72 0.43
N TYR A 124 -12.66 -1.15 -0.15
CA TYR A 124 -12.42 -1.07 -1.58
C TYR A 124 -13.27 -2.11 -2.31
N ARG A 125 -14.23 -1.64 -3.12
CA ARG A 125 -15.07 -2.50 -3.95
C ARG A 125 -14.38 -2.79 -5.27
N GLU A 126 -13.90 -4.02 -5.41
CA GLU A 126 -13.47 -4.58 -6.69
C GLU A 126 -14.63 -5.26 -7.42
N PRO A 127 -14.56 -5.42 -8.74
CA PRO A 127 -15.13 -6.60 -9.39
C PRO A 127 -14.34 -7.85 -8.98
N ASP A 128 -15.01 -8.96 -8.67
CA ASP A 128 -14.39 -10.24 -8.23
C ASP A 128 -13.15 -10.64 -9.07
N ASP A 129 -12.03 -10.95 -8.41
CA ASP A 129 -10.80 -11.52 -8.97
C ASP A 129 -10.60 -12.96 -8.44
N GLN A 130 -11.01 -13.93 -9.25
CA GLN A 130 -10.96 -15.37 -8.94
C GLN A 130 -9.56 -15.90 -8.55
N ILE A 131 -8.47 -15.19 -8.86
CA ILE A 131 -7.11 -15.62 -8.51
C ILE A 131 -6.75 -15.20 -7.08
N PHE A 132 -7.23 -14.04 -6.64
CA PHE A 132 -6.85 -13.43 -5.36
C PHE A 132 -7.97 -13.46 -4.31
N ASP A 133 -9.21 -13.76 -4.71
CA ASP A 133 -10.36 -13.88 -3.80
C ASP A 133 -10.55 -15.30 -3.23
N VAL A 134 -9.70 -16.26 -3.62
CA VAL A 134 -9.61 -17.54 -2.92
C VAL A 134 -9.04 -17.29 -1.51
N GLU A 135 -9.69 -17.85 -0.49
CA GLU A 135 -9.18 -17.86 0.88
C GLU A 135 -7.74 -18.40 0.87
N ILE A 136 -6.78 -17.54 1.25
CA ILE A 136 -5.38 -17.95 1.38
C ILE A 136 -5.25 -18.64 2.72
N ASN A 137 -5.58 -19.93 2.75
CA ASN A 137 -5.47 -20.79 3.93
C ASN A 137 -4.03 -21.26 4.19
N ASP A 138 -3.05 -20.86 3.36
CA ASP A 138 -1.66 -21.27 3.50
C ASP A 138 -0.69 -20.22 2.93
N VAL A 139 0.30 -19.85 3.75
CA VAL A 139 1.39 -18.90 3.43
C VAL A 139 2.22 -19.35 2.21
N SER A 140 2.21 -20.65 1.90
CA SER A 140 2.87 -21.23 0.72
C SER A 140 2.32 -20.72 -0.63
N LEU A 141 1.05 -20.32 -0.67
CA LEU A 141 0.41 -19.77 -1.88
C LEU A 141 0.83 -18.34 -2.19
N ALA A 142 1.17 -17.53 -1.17
CA ALA A 142 1.62 -16.15 -1.39
C ALA A 142 2.94 -16.09 -2.18
N MET A 143 3.89 -16.97 -1.84
CA MET A 143 5.16 -17.08 -2.57
C MET A 143 4.99 -17.69 -3.97
N THR A 144 4.00 -18.57 -4.15
CA THR A 144 3.67 -19.17 -5.45
C THR A 144 2.98 -18.16 -6.38
N ALA A 145 2.10 -17.31 -5.86
CA ALA A 145 1.51 -16.20 -6.61
C ALA A 145 2.57 -15.18 -7.05
N ILE A 146 3.52 -14.85 -6.17
CA ILE A 146 4.66 -13.98 -6.51
C ILE A 146 5.52 -14.61 -7.63
N ARG A 147 5.72 -15.93 -7.63
CA ARG A 147 6.46 -16.65 -8.69
C ARG A 147 5.68 -16.76 -10.00
N LEU A 148 4.37 -17.05 -9.96
CA LEU A 148 3.51 -17.16 -11.14
C LEU A 148 3.34 -15.83 -11.87
N LEU A 149 3.35 -14.72 -11.14
CA LEU A 149 3.34 -13.37 -11.74
C LEU A 149 4.66 -13.05 -12.46
N ARG A 150 5.76 -13.68 -12.06
CA ARG A 150 7.06 -13.57 -12.74
C ARG A 150 7.19 -14.49 -13.97
N SER A 151 6.41 -15.58 -14.05
CA SER A 151 6.55 -16.59 -15.12
C SER A 151 5.54 -16.43 -16.28
N LYS A 152 4.58 -15.51 -16.18
CA LYS A 152 3.61 -15.21 -17.25
C LYS A 152 3.99 -13.99 -18.11
N GLN A 153 5.24 -13.52 -18.04
CA GLN A 153 5.79 -12.45 -18.90
C GLN A 153 7.16 -12.86 -19.44
#